data_AF-R6RIP0-F1
#
_entry.id   AF-R6RIP0-F1
#
_cell.length_a   1.000
_cell.length_b   1.000
_cell.length_c   1.000
_cell.angle_alpha   90.00
_cell.angle_beta   90.00
_cell.angle_gamma   90.00
#
_symmetry.space_group_name_H-M   'P 1'
#
loop_
_entity.id
_entity.type
_entity.pdbx_description
1 polymer ?
#
loop_
_entity_poly.entity_id
_entity_poly.type
_entity_poly.pdbx_seq_one_letter_code
_entity_poly.pdbx_strand_id
1 'polypeptide(L)'
;MPERKIRPVTDGVDKEATYKTQFERYDKAVKNGFYFEAMLIVYAIMEVRLRAWLFYLGCLNTRQSTRFDNKRRKNELKFMFDECEDNKFRFPSINQISGKRKIIEATLTWAENGYNNADKSKYLCAIRKVYTDKLDIKKVREVFTRMNEWCSYRNEVIHALMNKNTESLNSGLADRVSEGMDIARDFDNLVKKIKRSGVIRKSLNLK
;
A
#
# COMPACT_ATOMS: atom_id res chain seq x y z
N MET A 1 3.65 -11.26 -25.99
CA MET A 1 4.27 -10.68 -24.78
C MET A 1 5.38 -11.61 -24.34
N PRO A 2 6.57 -11.09 -23.95
CA PRO A 2 7.65 -11.96 -23.49
C PRO A 2 7.17 -12.78 -22.29
N GLU A 3 7.53 -14.07 -22.28
CA GLU A 3 7.18 -15.01 -21.22
C GLU A 3 7.74 -14.50 -19.89
N ARG A 4 6.89 -14.39 -18.86
CA ARG A 4 7.35 -13.93 -17.55
C ARG A 4 8.21 -15.01 -16.92
N LYS A 5 9.47 -14.67 -16.62
CA LYS A 5 10.41 -15.55 -15.90
C LYS A 5 9.94 -15.95 -14.49
N ILE A 6 9.11 -15.11 -13.85
CA ILE A 6 8.54 -15.36 -12.52
C ILE A 6 7.02 -15.39 -12.66
N ARG A 7 6.42 -16.55 -12.34
CA ARG A 7 4.96 -16.74 -12.40
C ARG A 7 4.28 -16.00 -11.23
N PRO A 8 3.13 -15.35 -11.47
CA PRO A 8 2.36 -14.76 -10.39
C PRO A 8 1.70 -15.86 -9.53
N VAL A 9 1.45 -15.55 -8.27
CA VAL A 9 0.60 -16.38 -7.39
C VAL A 9 -0.77 -16.55 -8.01
N THR A 10 -1.22 -17.80 -8.17
CA THR A 10 -2.45 -18.12 -8.92
C THR A 10 -3.66 -18.37 -8.03
N ASP A 11 -3.48 -18.99 -6.87
CA ASP A 11 -4.57 -19.32 -5.96
C ASP A 11 -4.25 -19.04 -4.47
N GLY A 12 -5.16 -19.47 -3.59
CA GLY A 12 -5.03 -19.29 -2.15
C GLY A 12 -3.93 -20.14 -1.51
N VAL A 13 -3.67 -21.34 -2.04
CA VAL A 13 -2.69 -22.30 -1.54
C VAL A 13 -1.28 -21.84 -1.92
N ASP A 14 -1.08 -21.48 -3.18
CA ASP A 14 0.13 -20.84 -3.70
C ASP A 14 0.47 -19.60 -2.88
N LYS A 15 -0.56 -18.81 -2.54
CA LYS A 15 -0.39 -17.61 -1.74
C LYS A 15 0.13 -17.98 -0.35
N GLU A 16 -0.54 -18.88 0.35
CA GLU A 16 -0.14 -19.28 1.70
C GLU A 16 1.30 -19.82 1.74
N ALA A 17 1.63 -20.72 0.82
CA ALA A 17 2.96 -21.28 0.68
C ALA A 17 4.02 -20.19 0.41
N THR A 18 3.73 -19.28 -0.53
CA THR A 18 4.64 -18.16 -0.84
C THR A 18 4.87 -17.28 0.38
N TYR A 19 3.81 -16.91 1.10
CA TYR A 19 3.91 -16.07 2.29
C TYR A 19 4.71 -16.76 3.39
N LYS A 20 4.44 -18.04 3.66
CA LYS A 20 5.19 -18.83 4.65
C LYS A 20 6.68 -18.84 4.34
N THR A 21 7.05 -19.16 3.09
CA THR A 21 8.46 -19.17 2.64
C THR A 21 9.13 -17.80 2.81
N GLN A 22 8.44 -16.71 2.44
CA GLN A 22 9.03 -15.37 2.59
C GLN A 22 9.16 -14.93 4.05
N PHE A 23 8.24 -15.33 4.94
CA PHE A 23 8.38 -15.05 6.37
C PHE A 23 9.53 -15.83 7.00
N GLU A 24 9.66 -17.13 6.70
CA GLU A 24 10.80 -17.93 7.17
C GLU A 24 12.14 -17.35 6.66
N ARG A 25 12.16 -16.84 5.42
CA ARG A 25 13.32 -16.17 4.85
C ARG A 25 13.63 -14.85 5.55
N TYR A 26 12.60 -14.06 5.88
CA TYR A 26 12.75 -12.85 6.69
C TYR A 26 13.37 -13.17 8.06
N ASP A 27 12.84 -14.17 8.78
CA ASP A 27 13.33 -14.54 10.11
C ASP A 27 14.80 -15.00 10.06
N LYS A 28 15.17 -15.79 9.03
CA LYS A 28 16.57 -16.18 8.78
C LYS A 28 17.44 -14.98 8.45
N ALA A 29 16.96 -14.03 7.65
CA ALA A 29 17.72 -12.85 7.28
C ALA A 29 18.00 -11.97 8.51
N VAL A 30 16.99 -11.72 9.35
CA VAL A 30 17.14 -10.99 10.61
C VAL A 30 18.11 -11.71 11.55
N LYS A 31 17.93 -13.02 11.77
CA LYS A 31 18.77 -13.81 12.68
C LYS A 31 20.26 -13.79 12.31
N ASN A 32 20.59 -13.75 11.02
CA ASN A 32 21.97 -13.78 10.53
C ASN A 32 22.51 -12.37 10.16
N GLY A 33 21.78 -11.30 10.46
CA GLY A 33 22.22 -9.93 10.15
C GLY A 33 22.12 -9.52 8.67
N PHE A 34 21.41 -10.28 7.83
CA PHE A 34 21.16 -9.93 6.42
C PHE A 34 20.03 -8.88 6.29
N TYR A 35 20.24 -7.69 6.86
CA TYR A 35 19.19 -6.68 6.97
C TYR A 35 18.72 -6.09 5.64
N PHE A 36 19.57 -6.04 4.60
CA PHE A 36 19.14 -5.64 3.26
C PHE A 36 18.11 -6.60 2.66
N GLU A 37 18.34 -7.91 2.81
CA GLU A 37 17.40 -8.93 2.36
C GLU A 37 16.08 -8.85 3.13
N ALA A 38 16.16 -8.71 4.45
CA ALA A 38 14.98 -8.52 5.28
C ALA A 38 14.20 -7.27 4.88
N MET A 39 14.87 -6.14 4.61
CA MET A 39 14.26 -4.89 4.15
C MET A 39 13.58 -5.06 2.79
N LEU A 40 14.17 -5.80 1.85
CA LEU A 40 13.55 -6.11 0.55
C LEU A 40 12.29 -6.97 0.69
N ILE A 41 12.30 -7.94 1.60
CA ILE A 41 11.12 -8.77 1.90
C ILE A 41 10.00 -7.91 2.50
N VAL A 42 10.33 -7.06 3.48
CA VAL A 42 9.37 -6.12 4.09
C VAL A 42 8.78 -5.19 3.03
N TYR A 43 9.61 -4.63 2.15
CA TYR A 43 9.16 -3.81 1.02
C TYR A 43 8.15 -4.56 0.13
N ALA A 44 8.46 -5.81 -0.22
CA ALA A 44 7.57 -6.63 -1.05
C ALA A 44 6.23 -6.89 -0.34
N ILE A 45 6.24 -7.12 0.98
CA ILE A 45 5.02 -7.27 1.78
C ILE A 45 4.19 -5.99 1.73
N MET A 46 4.79 -4.83 2.00
CA MET A 46 4.10 -3.53 1.96
C MET A 46 3.47 -3.25 0.59
N GLU A 47 4.21 -3.48 -0.49
CA GLU A 47 3.75 -3.31 -1.86
C GLU A 47 2.49 -4.15 -2.15
N VAL A 48 2.48 -5.42 -1.71
CA VAL A 48 1.30 -6.29 -1.86
C VAL A 48 0.13 -5.83 -1.00
N ARG A 49 0.37 -5.31 0.21
CA ARG A 49 -0.70 -4.80 1.08
C ARG A 49 -1.31 -3.51 0.54
N LEU A 50 -0.51 -2.58 0.01
CA LEU A 50 -0.99 -1.37 -0.68
C LEU A 50 -1.84 -1.75 -1.90
N ARG A 51 -1.42 -2.75 -2.66
CA ARG A 51 -2.21 -3.29 -3.76
C ARG A 51 -3.55 -3.87 -3.28
N ALA A 52 -3.55 -4.59 -2.17
CA ALA A 52 -4.77 -5.12 -1.57
C ALA A 52 -5.71 -4.01 -1.09
N TRP A 53 -5.18 -2.93 -0.50
CA TRP A 53 -5.96 -1.75 -0.14
C TRP A 53 -6.69 -1.16 -1.35
N LEU A 54 -5.95 -0.86 -2.44
CA LEU A 54 -6.54 -0.33 -3.67
C LEU A 54 -7.58 -1.28 -4.29
N PHE A 55 -7.35 -2.59 -4.20
CA PHE A 55 -8.33 -3.58 -4.63
C PHE A 55 -9.62 -3.49 -3.78
N TYR A 56 -9.52 -3.41 -2.46
CA TYR A 56 -10.70 -3.31 -1.59
C TYR A 56 -11.38 -1.94 -1.63
N LEU A 57 -10.65 -0.89 -2.00
CA LEU A 57 -11.21 0.40 -2.40
C LEU A 57 -11.91 0.33 -3.77
N GLY A 58 -11.97 -0.80 -4.47
CA GLY A 58 -12.66 -0.89 -5.76
C GLY A 58 -11.94 -0.19 -6.92
N CYS A 59 -10.69 0.23 -6.73
CA CYS A 59 -9.85 0.77 -7.81
C CYS A 59 -9.58 -0.28 -8.89
N LEU A 60 -9.55 -1.56 -8.49
CA LEU A 60 -9.19 -2.71 -9.31
C LEU A 60 -10.30 -3.78 -9.27
N ASN A 61 -10.63 -4.35 -10.43
CA ASN A 61 -11.53 -5.49 -10.57
C ASN A 61 -10.81 -6.78 -10.17
N THR A 62 -9.53 -6.92 -10.52
CA THR A 62 -8.68 -8.04 -10.11
C THR A 62 -7.44 -7.53 -9.38
N ARG A 63 -6.83 -8.33 -8.52
CA ARG A 63 -5.59 -7.92 -7.83
C ARG A 63 -4.42 -7.74 -8.79
N GLN A 64 -4.44 -8.44 -9.93
CA GLN A 64 -3.39 -8.47 -10.94
C GLN A 64 -3.51 -7.31 -11.96
N SER A 65 -4.62 -6.57 -11.99
CA SER A 65 -4.86 -5.45 -12.92
C SER A 65 -3.74 -4.40 -12.87
N THR A 66 -3.04 -4.17 -13.99
CA THR A 66 -1.95 -3.18 -14.10
C THR A 66 -2.46 -1.78 -14.44
N ARG A 67 -3.77 -1.64 -14.66
CA ARG A 67 -4.46 -0.38 -14.97
C ARG A 67 -5.75 -0.28 -14.16
N PHE A 68 -6.30 0.92 -14.06
CA PHE A 68 -7.65 1.11 -13.53
C PHE A 68 -8.66 0.52 -14.50
N ASP A 69 -9.48 -0.40 -14.01
CA ASP A 69 -10.46 -1.07 -14.86
C ASP A 69 -11.68 -0.20 -15.19
N ASN A 70 -11.90 0.89 -14.44
CA ASN A 70 -13.06 1.77 -14.60
C ASN A 70 -12.65 3.24 -14.65
N LYS A 71 -12.93 3.89 -15.78
CA LYS A 71 -12.59 5.30 -16.04
C LYS A 71 -13.32 6.26 -15.10
N ARG A 72 -14.59 5.99 -14.76
CA ARG A 72 -15.38 6.83 -13.85
C ARG A 72 -14.77 6.84 -12.45
N ARG A 73 -14.48 5.67 -11.89
CA ARG A 73 -13.84 5.56 -10.55
C ARG A 73 -12.45 6.18 -10.54
N LYS A 74 -11.69 6.02 -11.63
CA LYS A 74 -10.39 6.70 -11.79
C LYS A 74 -10.56 8.23 -11.75
N ASN A 75 -11.57 8.78 -12.42
CA ASN A 75 -11.84 10.22 -12.41
C ASN A 75 -12.31 10.70 -11.02
N GLU A 76 -13.09 9.90 -10.31
CA GLU A 76 -13.49 10.20 -8.92
C GLU A 76 -12.29 10.20 -7.96
N LEU A 77 -11.33 9.28 -8.13
CA LEU A 77 -10.06 9.32 -7.39
C LEU A 77 -9.16 10.48 -7.83
N LYS A 78 -9.16 10.82 -9.13
CA LYS A 78 -8.42 11.98 -9.64
C LYS A 78 -8.98 13.27 -9.04
N PHE A 79 -10.30 13.37 -8.91
CA PHE A 79 -10.96 14.47 -8.22
C PHE A 79 -10.46 14.63 -6.78
N MET A 80 -10.43 13.55 -5.98
CA MET A 80 -9.85 13.60 -4.63
C MET A 80 -8.37 14.02 -4.64
N PHE A 81 -7.60 13.51 -5.62
CA PHE A 81 -6.18 13.83 -5.74
C PHE A 81 -5.94 15.31 -6.11
N ASP A 82 -6.67 15.83 -7.09
CA ASP A 82 -6.58 17.21 -7.55
C ASP A 82 -7.06 18.21 -6.46
N GLU A 83 -7.95 17.80 -5.54
CA GLU A 83 -8.32 18.60 -4.35
C GLU A 83 -7.20 18.65 -3.29
N CYS A 84 -6.27 17.68 -3.30
CA CYS A 84 -5.21 17.56 -2.29
C CYS A 84 -3.85 18.09 -2.78
N GLU A 85 -3.61 18.10 -4.07
CA GLU A 85 -2.34 18.51 -4.69
C GLU A 85 -2.61 19.63 -5.70
N ASP A 86 -1.76 20.66 -5.71
CA ASP A 86 -1.83 21.70 -6.73
C ASP A 86 -1.83 21.04 -8.12
N ASN A 87 -2.78 21.44 -8.98
CA ASN A 87 -3.16 20.89 -10.30
C ASN A 87 -2.03 20.58 -11.33
N LYS A 88 -0.75 20.63 -10.94
CA LYS A 88 0.45 20.41 -11.73
C LYS A 88 0.88 18.94 -11.82
N PHE A 89 0.39 18.04 -10.97
CA PHE A 89 0.86 16.66 -10.94
C PHE A 89 0.03 15.68 -11.78
N ARG A 90 0.72 14.82 -12.54
CA ARG A 90 0.09 13.70 -13.26
C ARG A 90 -0.45 12.68 -12.26
N PHE A 91 -1.69 12.23 -12.48
CA PHE A 91 -2.30 11.21 -11.63
C PHE A 91 -1.41 9.95 -11.47
N PRO A 92 -1.18 9.45 -10.24
CA PRO A 92 -0.15 8.46 -9.98
C PRO A 92 -0.38 7.07 -10.61
N SER A 93 0.70 6.32 -10.79
CA SER A 93 0.67 4.93 -11.28
C SER A 93 0.40 3.93 -10.15
N ILE A 94 -0.53 2.99 -10.37
CA ILE A 94 -0.80 1.88 -9.43
C ILE A 94 0.25 0.76 -9.46
N ASN A 95 1.25 0.86 -10.33
CA ASN A 95 2.29 -0.16 -10.47
C ASN A 95 3.54 0.14 -9.64
N GLN A 96 3.67 1.36 -9.11
CA GLN A 96 4.78 1.77 -8.24
C GLN A 96 4.28 1.94 -6.80
N ILE A 97 5.10 1.61 -5.81
CA ILE A 97 4.72 1.76 -4.40
C ILE A 97 4.35 3.22 -4.07
N SER A 98 5.12 4.17 -4.60
CA SER A 98 4.92 5.61 -4.41
C SER A 98 3.56 6.05 -4.94
N GLY A 99 3.19 5.60 -6.15
CA GLY A 99 1.90 5.96 -6.72
C GLY A 99 0.72 5.34 -6.00
N LYS A 100 0.83 4.09 -5.52
CA LYS A 100 -0.21 3.49 -4.66
C LYS A 100 -0.36 4.29 -3.36
N ARG A 101 0.76 4.70 -2.76
CA ARG A 101 0.74 5.50 -1.53
C ARG A 101 0.02 6.83 -1.76
N LYS A 102 0.42 7.59 -2.77
CA LYS A 102 -0.22 8.87 -3.12
C LYS A 102 -1.73 8.77 -3.35
N ILE A 103 -2.20 7.69 -3.99
CA ILE A 103 -3.65 7.50 -4.19
C ILE A 103 -4.36 7.29 -2.85
N ILE A 104 -3.81 6.47 -1.96
CA ILE A 104 -4.41 6.23 -0.64
C ILE A 104 -4.38 7.51 0.20
N GLU A 105 -3.28 8.24 0.16
CA GLU A 105 -3.10 9.52 0.84
C GLU A 105 -4.14 10.56 0.40
N ALA A 106 -4.41 10.66 -0.90
CA ALA A 106 -5.48 11.51 -1.42
C ALA A 106 -6.86 11.11 -0.85
N THR A 107 -7.15 9.82 -0.75
CA THR A 107 -8.43 9.39 -0.15
C THR A 107 -8.51 9.68 1.35
N LEU A 108 -7.38 9.67 2.07
CA LEU A 108 -7.31 10.02 3.49
C LEU A 108 -7.51 11.52 3.69
N THR A 109 -6.81 12.34 2.91
CA THR A 109 -6.93 13.80 2.99
C THR A 109 -8.33 14.26 2.58
N TRP A 110 -8.92 13.66 1.55
CA TRP A 110 -10.34 13.89 1.22
C TRP A 110 -11.29 13.52 2.38
N ALA A 111 -11.00 12.44 3.11
CA ALA A 111 -11.77 12.04 4.28
C ALA A 111 -11.63 13.01 5.46
N GLU A 112 -10.44 13.57 5.67
CA GLU A 112 -10.18 14.58 6.70
C GLU A 112 -10.79 15.94 6.35
N ASN A 113 -10.86 16.30 5.06
CA ASN A 113 -11.44 17.54 4.57
C ASN A 113 -12.99 17.54 4.55
N GLY A 114 -13.63 16.64 5.29
CA GLY A 114 -15.09 16.64 5.48
C GLY A 114 -15.90 15.96 4.38
N TYR A 115 -15.26 15.18 3.49
CA TYR A 115 -15.93 14.39 2.45
C TYR A 115 -16.73 15.22 1.44
N ASN A 116 -16.17 16.35 1.00
CA ASN A 116 -16.79 17.21 0.00
C ASN A 116 -17.28 16.39 -1.20
N ASN A 117 -18.54 16.61 -1.58
CA ASN A 117 -19.19 15.95 -2.71
C ASN A 117 -19.40 14.42 -2.58
N ALA A 118 -19.34 13.85 -1.37
CA ALA A 118 -19.52 12.40 -1.16
C ALA A 118 -20.84 11.85 -1.71
N ASP A 119 -21.91 12.63 -1.70
CA ASP A 119 -23.24 12.20 -2.13
C ASP A 119 -23.42 12.23 -3.65
N LYS A 120 -22.46 12.80 -4.40
CA LYS A 120 -22.51 12.84 -5.88
C LYS A 120 -22.36 11.46 -6.53
N SER A 121 -21.84 10.47 -5.81
CA SER A 121 -21.73 9.12 -6.36
C SER A 121 -21.76 8.02 -5.32
N LYS A 122 -22.27 6.85 -5.73
CA LYS A 122 -22.27 5.62 -4.91
C LYS A 122 -20.86 5.23 -4.46
N TYR A 123 -19.85 5.55 -5.27
CA TYR A 123 -18.46 5.24 -4.95
C TYR A 123 -17.91 6.12 -3.83
N LEU A 124 -18.07 7.45 -3.97
CA LEU A 124 -17.63 8.42 -2.98
C LEU A 124 -18.33 8.21 -1.63
N CYS A 125 -19.66 7.99 -1.67
CA CYS A 125 -20.44 7.67 -0.48
C CYS A 125 -19.95 6.39 0.21
N ALA A 126 -19.57 5.36 -0.56
CA ALA A 126 -19.05 4.12 0.01
C ALA A 126 -17.64 4.28 0.62
N ILE A 127 -16.78 5.11 0.01
CA ILE A 127 -15.48 5.46 0.59
C ILE A 127 -15.68 6.19 1.92
N ARG A 128 -16.54 7.22 1.94
CA ARG A 128 -16.90 7.94 3.17
C ARG A 128 -17.33 6.97 4.27
N LYS A 129 -18.31 6.09 3.99
CA LYS A 129 -18.79 5.09 4.96
C LYS A 129 -17.68 4.18 5.49
N VAL A 130 -16.73 3.75 4.66
CA VAL A 130 -15.60 2.95 5.14
C VAL A 130 -14.71 3.73 6.10
N TYR A 131 -14.38 4.98 5.76
CA TYR A 131 -13.52 5.81 6.60
C TYR A 131 -14.21 6.27 7.89
N THR A 132 -15.53 6.51 7.87
CA THR A 132 -16.30 6.91 9.06
C THR A 132 -16.65 5.73 9.96
N ASP A 133 -17.12 4.60 9.39
CA ASP A 133 -17.76 3.54 10.18
C ASP A 133 -16.85 2.37 10.54
N LYS A 134 -15.66 2.28 9.92
CA LYS A 134 -14.81 1.07 9.96
C LYS A 134 -13.34 1.34 10.23
N LEU A 135 -12.86 2.52 9.88
CA LEU A 135 -11.48 2.92 10.08
C LEU A 135 -11.42 4.05 11.11
N ASP A 136 -10.31 4.08 11.84
CA ASP A 136 -9.93 5.23 12.63
C ASP A 136 -8.95 6.03 11.77
N ILE A 137 -9.40 7.17 11.25
CA ILE A 137 -8.63 8.00 10.31
C ILE A 137 -7.31 8.43 10.93
N LYS A 138 -7.28 8.78 12.22
CA LYS A 138 -6.05 9.18 12.92
C LYS A 138 -5.05 8.02 12.95
N LYS A 139 -5.51 6.83 13.30
CA LYS A 139 -4.67 5.61 13.27
C LYS A 139 -4.20 5.26 11.86
N VAL A 140 -5.05 5.42 10.85
CA VAL A 140 -4.62 5.16 9.47
C VAL A 140 -3.55 6.16 9.06
N ARG A 141 -3.71 7.45 9.40
CA ARG A 141 -2.75 8.52 9.13
C ARG A 141 -1.41 8.23 9.79
N GLU A 142 -1.40 7.86 11.06
CA GLU A 142 -0.18 7.49 11.81
C GLU A 142 0.60 6.35 11.13
N VAL A 143 -0.07 5.25 10.81
CA VAL A 143 0.55 4.10 10.11
C VAL A 143 1.09 4.54 8.75
N PHE A 144 0.40 5.44 8.06
CA PHE A 144 0.80 5.92 6.75
C PHE A 144 2.02 6.86 6.80
N THR A 145 2.08 7.75 7.80
CA THR A 145 3.24 8.61 8.04
C THR A 145 4.49 7.76 8.30
N ARG A 146 4.40 6.80 9.22
CA ARG A 146 5.49 5.84 9.50
C ARG A 146 5.91 5.06 8.24
N MET A 147 4.95 4.62 7.44
CA MET A 147 5.23 3.93 6.16
C MET A 147 5.97 4.84 5.16
N ASN A 148 5.58 6.12 5.07
CA ASN A 148 6.21 7.09 4.19
C ASN A 148 7.66 7.34 4.59
N GLU A 149 7.92 7.55 5.88
CA GLU A 149 9.26 7.73 6.46
C GLU A 149 10.13 6.49 6.21
N TRP A 150 9.61 5.30 6.50
CA TRP A 150 10.32 4.05 6.26
C TRP A 150 10.67 3.85 4.78
N CYS A 151 9.73 4.16 3.87
CA CYS A 151 9.98 4.07 2.43
C CYS A 151 11.08 5.03 1.97
N SER A 152 11.11 6.25 2.52
CA SER A 152 12.14 7.26 2.24
C SER A 152 13.51 6.79 2.74
N TYR A 153 13.58 6.32 4.00
CA TYR A 153 14.81 5.78 4.58
C TYR A 153 15.35 4.59 3.76
N ARG A 154 14.49 3.64 3.38
CA ARG A 154 14.91 2.51 2.54
C ARG A 154 15.50 2.97 1.19
N ASN A 155 14.94 4.01 0.58
CA ASN A 155 15.50 4.56 -0.67
C ASN A 155 16.87 5.20 -0.42
N GLU A 156 17.01 5.94 0.67
CA GLU A 156 18.29 6.52 1.09
C GLU A 156 19.35 5.42 1.30
N VAL A 157 19.02 4.34 2.00
CA VAL A 157 19.89 3.16 2.18
C VAL A 157 20.33 2.58 0.82
N ILE A 158 19.39 2.40 -0.12
CA ILE A 158 19.71 1.89 -1.47
C ILE A 158 20.64 2.84 -2.24
N HIS A 159 20.44 4.15 -2.12
CA HIS A 159 21.27 5.14 -2.80
C HIS A 159 22.64 5.32 -2.13
N ALA A 160 22.72 5.11 -0.82
CA ALA A 160 23.96 5.26 -0.03
C ALA A 160 24.85 4.00 -0.05
N LEU A 161 24.38 2.89 -0.60
CA LEU A 161 25.09 1.59 -0.62
C LEU A 161 26.50 1.65 -1.22
N MET A 162 26.76 2.59 -2.14
CA MET A 162 28.07 2.79 -2.79
C MET A 162 28.85 3.97 -2.22
N ASN A 163 28.41 4.56 -1.10
CA ASN A 163 29.07 5.68 -0.45
C ASN A 163 30.11 5.21 0.58
N LYS A 164 31.09 6.05 0.89
CA LYS A 164 32.24 5.71 1.76
C LYS A 164 31.91 5.42 3.23
N ASN A 165 30.68 5.69 3.70
CA ASN A 165 30.30 5.58 5.11
C ASN A 165 29.44 4.32 5.38
N THR A 166 30.09 3.15 5.34
CA THR A 166 29.43 1.85 5.50
C THR A 166 29.03 1.54 6.94
N GLU A 167 29.72 2.10 7.94
CA GLU A 167 29.35 1.91 9.36
C GLU A 167 28.06 2.64 9.70
N SER A 168 27.90 3.90 9.28
CA SER A 168 26.64 4.63 9.48
C SER A 168 25.47 4.04 8.69
N LEU A 169 25.75 3.39 7.56
CA LEU A 169 24.73 2.71 6.77
C LEU A 169 24.21 1.47 7.50
N ASN A 170 25.07 0.74 8.22
CA ASN A 170 24.73 -0.48 8.91
C ASN A 170 24.15 -0.24 10.31
N SER A 171 24.48 0.88 10.95
CA SER A 171 23.90 1.24 12.25
C SER A 171 22.40 1.55 12.10
N GLY A 172 21.56 0.89 12.90
CA GLY A 172 20.11 1.07 12.90
C GLY A 172 19.32 0.29 11.82
N LEU A 173 19.97 -0.46 10.92
CA LEU A 173 19.25 -1.28 9.93
C LEU A 173 18.35 -2.33 10.58
N ALA A 174 18.81 -2.94 11.67
CA ALA A 174 18.04 -3.93 12.43
C ALA A 174 16.71 -3.34 12.93
N ASP A 175 16.79 -2.18 13.59
CA ASP A 175 15.62 -1.48 14.13
C ASP A 175 14.66 -1.06 13.00
N ARG A 176 15.21 -0.55 11.90
CA ARG A 176 14.42 -0.13 10.73
C ARG A 176 13.75 -1.30 10.02
N VAL A 177 14.39 -2.47 9.97
CA VAL A 177 13.77 -3.69 9.45
C VAL A 177 12.63 -4.15 10.35
N SER A 178 12.81 -4.10 11.68
CA SER A 178 11.75 -4.44 12.64
C SER A 178 10.57 -3.47 12.52
N GLU A 179 10.84 -2.17 12.49
CA GLU A 179 9.82 -1.12 12.33
C GLU A 179 9.01 -1.32 11.04
N GLY A 180 9.69 -1.60 9.92
CA GLY A 180 9.01 -1.85 8.65
C GLY A 180 8.08 -3.06 8.71
N MET A 181 8.47 -4.11 9.42
CA MET A 181 7.63 -5.29 9.61
C MET A 181 6.40 -4.99 10.47
N ASP A 182 6.55 -4.19 11.52
CA ASP A 182 5.43 -3.76 12.36
C ASP A 182 4.45 -2.86 11.58
N ILE A 183 4.96 -1.91 10.79
CA ILE A 183 4.15 -1.12 9.86
C ILE A 183 3.37 -2.03 8.91
N ALA A 184 4.01 -3.07 8.35
CA ALA A 184 3.36 -4.00 7.44
C ALA A 184 2.24 -4.80 8.11
N ARG A 185 2.41 -5.20 9.38
CA ARG A 185 1.38 -5.88 10.19
C ARG A 185 0.22 -4.95 10.53
N ASP A 186 0.51 -3.74 10.99
CA ASP A 186 -0.50 -2.72 11.29
C ASP A 186 -1.34 -2.41 10.05
N PHE A 187 -0.67 -2.21 8.92
CA PHE A 187 -1.35 -1.92 7.67
C PHE A 187 -2.17 -3.11 7.16
N ASP A 188 -1.71 -4.36 7.31
CA ASP A 188 -2.50 -5.55 7.00
C ASP A 188 -3.79 -5.64 7.84
N ASN A 189 -3.72 -5.28 9.12
CA ASN A 189 -4.89 -5.22 9.99
C ASN A 189 -5.90 -4.17 9.51
N LEU A 190 -5.45 -3.01 9.05
CA LEU A 190 -6.32 -2.01 8.43
C LEU A 190 -6.94 -2.52 7.11
N VAL A 191 -6.15 -3.16 6.24
CA VAL A 191 -6.66 -3.80 5.00
C VAL A 191 -7.74 -4.84 5.32
N LYS A 192 -7.53 -5.66 6.36
CA LYS A 192 -8.52 -6.67 6.82
C LYS A 192 -9.84 -6.03 7.25
N LYS A 193 -9.81 -4.85 7.90
CA LYS A 193 -11.04 -4.11 8.26
C LYS A 193 -11.84 -3.70 7.01
N ILE A 194 -11.18 -3.16 5.99
CA ILE A 194 -11.82 -2.78 4.73
C ILE A 194 -12.39 -4.02 4.02
N LYS A 195 -11.58 -5.09 3.94
CA LYS A 195 -12.01 -6.37 3.36
C LYS A 195 -13.28 -6.90 4.02
N ARG A 196 -13.32 -6.97 5.35
CA ARG A 196 -14.45 -7.52 6.12
C ARG A 196 -15.71 -6.66 5.98
N SER A 197 -15.54 -5.33 5.93
CA SER A 197 -16.63 -4.39 5.68
C SER A 197 -17.33 -4.69 4.35
N GLY A 198 -16.55 -4.84 3.27
CA GLY A 198 -17.08 -5.11 1.94
C GLY A 198 -17.99 -4.00 1.37
N VAL A 199 -18.18 -2.89 2.10
CA VAL A 199 -19.11 -1.80 1.75
C VAL A 199 -18.85 -1.27 0.34
N ILE A 200 -17.59 -1.02 -0.01
CA ILE A 200 -17.23 -0.50 -1.33
C ILE A 200 -17.46 -1.53 -2.43
N ARG A 201 -16.95 -2.75 -2.28
CA ARG A 201 -17.09 -3.76 -3.35
C ARG A 201 -18.56 -4.14 -3.57
N LYS A 202 -19.36 -4.25 -2.50
CA LYS A 202 -20.81 -4.48 -2.59
C LYS A 202 -21.55 -3.31 -3.24
N SER A 203 -21.26 -2.06 -2.86
CA SER A 203 -21.93 -0.88 -3.46
C SER A 203 -21.65 -0.72 -4.95
N LEU A 204 -20.51 -1.24 -5.41
CA LEU A 204 -20.05 -1.20 -6.79
C LEU A 204 -20.33 -2.49 -7.58
N ASN A 205 -21.01 -3.48 -7.00
CA ASN A 205 -21.25 -4.80 -7.61
C ASN A 205 -19.97 -5.50 -8.11
N LEU A 206 -18.88 -5.41 -7.33
CA LEU A 206 -17.60 -6.07 -7.64
C LEU A 206 -17.45 -7.35 -6.82
N LYS A 207 -16.89 -8.40 -7.44
CA LYS A 207 -16.56 -9.68 -6.81
C LYS A 207 -15.34 -9.57 -5.91
#